data_AF-A0A7C9E5W6-F1
#
_entry.id   AF-A0A7C9E5W6-F1
#
_cell.length_a   1.000
_cell.length_b   1.000
_cell.length_c   1.000
_cell.angle_alpha   90.00
_cell.angle_beta   90.00
_cell.angle_gamma   90.00
#
_symmetry.space_group_name_H-M   'P 1'
#
loop_
_entity.id
_entity.type
_entity.pdbx_description
1 polymer ?
#
loop_
_entity_poly.entity_id
_entity_poly.type
_entity_poly.pdbx_seq_one_letter_code
_entity_poly.pdbx_strand_id
1 'polypeptide(L)'
;MVGQKWVRLVTAQTPTNIAVIKYWGKRDETLILPVNDSISVTLDPNHLCTTTTVAVSPAFDRDRMWLNGKEISLAGGRYQNCLREIRKRATDVEDKGNGIRIAKNDWENLHVHIASYN
;
A
#
# COMPACT_ATOMS: atom_id res chain seq x y z
N MET A 1 10.82 22.02 19.52
CA MET A 1 10.16 20.75 19.89
C MET A 1 10.80 19.63 19.09
N VAL A 2 11.46 18.68 19.74
CA VAL A 2 12.05 17.53 19.04
C VAL A 2 10.90 16.64 18.60
N GLY A 3 10.51 16.72 17.32
CA GLY A 3 9.44 15.89 16.77
C GLY A 3 9.76 14.41 16.97
N GLN A 4 8.74 13.60 17.30
CA GLN A 4 8.90 12.15 17.47
C GLN A 4 9.57 11.53 16.23
N LYS A 5 10.74 10.92 16.42
CA LYS A 5 11.54 10.26 15.37
C LYS A 5 11.48 8.75 15.54
N TRP A 6 10.31 8.18 15.32
CA TRP A 6 10.17 6.73 15.17
C TRP A 6 9.79 6.39 13.73
N VAL A 7 10.15 5.19 13.29
CA VAL A 7 9.73 4.65 11.99
C VAL A 7 9.17 3.27 12.23
N ARG A 8 7.92 3.06 11.82
CA ARG A 8 7.31 1.74 11.78
C ARG A 8 7.30 1.24 10.35
N LEU A 9 7.81 0.04 10.11
CA LEU A 9 7.82 -0.58 8.79
C LEU A 9 7.23 -1.99 8.81
N VAL A 10 6.60 -2.36 7.71
CA VAL A 10 6.11 -3.71 7.44
C VAL A 10 6.48 -4.08 6.01
N THR A 11 7.00 -5.29 5.83
CA THR A 11 7.35 -5.85 4.51
C THR A 11 6.43 -7.02 4.21
N ALA A 12 5.86 -7.05 3.02
CA ALA A 12 5.05 -8.16 2.52
C ALA A 12 5.52 -8.59 1.13
N GLN A 13 5.42 -9.89 0.85
CA GLN A 13 5.63 -10.47 -0.47
C GLN A 13 4.28 -10.91 -1.03
N THR A 14 4.01 -10.60 -2.30
CA THR A 14 2.73 -10.91 -2.96
C THR A 14 3.00 -11.60 -4.31
N PRO A 15 2.38 -12.77 -4.59
CA PRO A 15 2.54 -13.46 -5.86
C PRO A 15 1.77 -12.78 -6.99
N THR A 16 2.18 -13.06 -8.24
CA THR A 16 1.35 -12.75 -9.41
C THR A 16 0.27 -13.82 -9.64
N ASN A 17 -0.70 -13.52 -10.50
CA ASN A 17 -1.75 -14.47 -10.91
C ASN A 17 -1.93 -14.48 -12.43
N ILE A 18 -2.46 -15.57 -12.97
CA ILE A 18 -2.84 -15.71 -14.37
C ILE A 18 -4.33 -16.07 -14.47
N ALA A 19 -5.09 -15.21 -15.16
CA ALA A 19 -6.53 -15.43 -15.36
C ALA A 19 -6.80 -16.63 -16.27
N VAL A 20 -7.60 -17.58 -15.80
CA VAL A 20 -8.17 -18.69 -16.60
C VAL A 20 -9.55 -18.34 -17.16
N ILE A 21 -10.32 -17.52 -16.43
CA ILE A 21 -11.50 -16.81 -16.93
C ILE A 21 -11.18 -15.31 -16.89
N LYS A 22 -11.32 -14.62 -18.02
CA LYS A 22 -10.67 -13.31 -18.25
C LYS A 22 -11.47 -12.14 -17.67
N TYR A 23 -10.76 -11.24 -17.01
CA TYR A 23 -11.22 -9.88 -16.74
C TYR A 23 -10.99 -9.03 -18.00
N TRP A 24 -12.06 -8.64 -18.70
CA TRP A 24 -11.95 -7.79 -19.89
C TRP A 24 -13.20 -6.90 -20.07
N GLY A 25 -13.00 -5.59 -19.92
CA GLY A 25 -14.08 -4.59 -19.94
C GLY A 25 -14.51 -4.14 -18.54
N LYS A 26 -14.78 -2.83 -18.41
CA LYS A 26 -15.26 -2.22 -17.16
C LYS A 26 -16.64 -1.63 -17.40
N ARG A 27 -17.58 -1.89 -16.49
CA ARG A 27 -18.86 -1.17 -16.45
C ARG A 27 -18.75 0.14 -15.67
N ASP A 28 -17.75 0.26 -14.79
CA ASP A 28 -17.42 1.48 -14.06
C ASP A 28 -15.89 1.61 -13.98
N GLU A 29 -15.32 2.65 -14.59
CA GLU A 29 -13.87 2.89 -14.58
C GLU A 29 -13.37 3.55 -13.29
N THR A 30 -14.24 4.26 -12.59
CA THR A 30 -13.89 4.97 -11.35
C THR A 30 -13.77 4.00 -10.17
N LEU A 31 -14.75 3.10 -10.05
CA LEU A 31 -14.77 2.04 -9.04
C LEU A 31 -14.03 0.76 -9.49
N ILE A 32 -13.64 0.68 -10.77
CA ILE A 32 -12.97 -0.48 -11.38
C ILE A 32 -13.87 -1.73 -11.31
N LEU A 33 -15.17 -1.58 -11.62
CA LEU A 33 -16.11 -2.70 -11.63
C LEU A 33 -16.10 -3.40 -12.99
N PRO A 34 -15.87 -4.73 -13.04
CA PRO A 34 -15.85 -5.48 -14.29
C PRO A 34 -17.23 -5.64 -14.92
N VAL A 35 -17.30 -5.97 -16.20
CA VAL A 35 -18.55 -6.44 -16.82
C VAL A 35 -18.88 -7.90 -16.48
N ASN A 36 -17.89 -8.69 -16.08
CA ASN A 36 -18.03 -10.11 -15.75
C ASN A 36 -17.08 -10.54 -14.63
N ASP A 37 -17.41 -11.65 -13.95
CA ASP A 37 -16.50 -12.28 -13.01
C ASP A 37 -15.28 -12.87 -13.72
N SER A 38 -14.20 -13.06 -12.96
CA SER A 38 -12.96 -13.65 -13.45
C SER A 38 -12.43 -14.67 -12.45
N ILE A 39 -11.65 -15.64 -12.95
CA ILE A 39 -11.02 -16.69 -12.15
C ILE A 39 -9.56 -16.73 -12.56
N SER A 40 -8.64 -16.76 -11.59
CA SER A 40 -7.20 -16.81 -11.84
C SER A 40 -6.53 -17.87 -10.98
N VAL A 41 -5.35 -18.31 -11.41
CA VAL A 41 -4.46 -19.17 -10.65
C VAL A 41 -3.32 -18.30 -10.11
N THR A 42 -3.09 -18.36 -8.80
CA THR A 42 -1.95 -17.73 -8.14
C THR A 42 -0.68 -18.52 -8.44
N LEU A 43 0.39 -17.82 -8.85
CA LEU A 43 1.69 -18.45 -9.11
C LEU A 43 2.53 -18.54 -7.83
N ASP A 44 3.48 -19.47 -7.80
CA ASP A 44 4.42 -19.61 -6.68
C ASP A 44 5.31 -18.33 -6.55
N PRO A 45 5.28 -17.64 -5.40
CA PRO A 45 6.08 -16.42 -5.19
C PRO A 45 7.59 -16.65 -5.23
N ASN A 46 8.08 -17.89 -5.15
CA ASN A 46 9.50 -18.21 -5.32
C ASN A 46 10.03 -17.85 -6.72
N HIS A 47 9.15 -17.74 -7.71
CA HIS A 47 9.52 -17.46 -9.10
C HIS A 47 9.08 -16.07 -9.55
N LEU A 48 7.85 -15.67 -9.22
CA LEU A 48 7.26 -14.41 -9.67
C LEU A 48 6.44 -13.77 -8.55
N CYS A 49 7.00 -12.72 -7.97
CA CYS A 49 6.35 -11.95 -6.92
C CYS A 49 6.75 -10.47 -6.98
N THR A 50 6.13 -9.69 -6.11
CA THR A 50 6.57 -8.35 -5.75
C THR A 50 6.75 -8.31 -4.24
N THR A 51 7.84 -7.74 -3.77
CA THR A 51 8.03 -7.45 -2.35
C THR A 51 7.92 -5.96 -2.13
N THR A 52 7.11 -5.57 -1.16
CA THR A 52 6.85 -4.16 -0.84
C THR A 52 7.03 -3.92 0.64
N THR A 53 7.82 -2.91 0.97
CA THR A 53 7.97 -2.37 2.32
C THR A 53 7.22 -1.05 2.40
N VAL A 54 6.35 -0.92 3.40
CA VAL A 54 5.69 0.35 3.74
C VAL A 54 6.20 0.82 5.08
N ALA A 55 6.63 2.07 5.15
CA ALA A 55 7.06 2.73 6.36
C ALA A 55 6.15 3.93 6.65
N VAL A 56 5.91 4.19 7.94
CA VAL A 56 5.19 5.38 8.43
C VAL A 56 6.01 6.03 9.56
N SER A 57 6.03 7.37 9.57
CA SER A 57 6.76 8.15 10.56
C SER A 57 6.17 9.57 10.68
N PRO A 58 6.17 10.19 11.88
CA PRO A 58 5.86 11.61 12.03
C PRO A 58 6.91 12.53 11.39
N ALA A 59 8.08 12.00 11.03
CA ALA A 59 9.14 12.76 10.37
C ALA A 59 9.01 12.81 8.83
N PHE A 60 8.05 12.10 8.25
CA PHE A 60 7.79 12.15 6.82
C PHE A 60 6.91 13.36 6.49
N ASP A 61 7.26 14.11 5.46
CA ASP A 61 6.60 15.35 5.05
C ASP A 61 5.51 15.15 4.00
N ARG A 62 5.54 14.01 3.29
CA ARG A 62 4.57 13.64 2.27
C ARG A 62 4.63 12.15 1.96
N ASP A 63 3.59 11.64 1.29
CA ASP A 63 3.60 10.27 0.77
C ASP A 63 4.58 10.14 -0.40
N ARG A 64 5.40 9.09 -0.39
CA ARG A 64 6.39 8.82 -1.46
C ARG A 64 6.42 7.35 -1.80
N MET A 65 6.69 7.03 -3.07
CA MET A 65 6.81 5.66 -3.54
C MET A 65 7.99 5.48 -4.47
N TRP A 66 8.71 4.37 -4.29
CA TRP A 66 9.77 3.90 -5.17
C TRP A 66 9.38 2.55 -5.75
N LEU A 67 9.53 2.41 -7.06
CA LEU A 67 9.40 1.15 -7.77
C LEU A 67 10.73 0.84 -8.47
N ASN A 68 11.35 -0.28 -8.11
CA ASN A 68 12.66 -0.69 -8.62
C ASN A 68 13.72 0.41 -8.47
N GLY A 69 13.76 1.05 -7.30
CA GLY A 69 14.70 2.12 -6.96
C GLY A 69 14.38 3.50 -7.55
N LYS A 70 13.39 3.61 -8.46
CA LYS A 70 12.98 4.89 -9.06
C LYS A 70 11.78 5.46 -8.34
N GLU A 71 11.87 6.72 -7.91
CA GLU A 71 10.74 7.43 -7.31
C GLU A 71 9.64 7.67 -8.37
N ILE A 72 8.39 7.39 -8.00
CA ILE A 72 7.21 7.60 -8.83
C ILE A 72 6.18 8.46 -8.09
N SER A 73 5.40 9.22 -8.85
CA SER A 73 4.36 10.08 -8.30
C SER A 73 3.15 9.28 -7.82
N LEU A 74 2.72 9.54 -6.59
CA LEU A 74 1.48 9.03 -6.02
C LEU A 74 0.25 9.90 -6.34
N ALA A 75 0.40 10.95 -7.17
CA ALA A 75 -0.72 11.84 -7.52
C ALA A 75 -1.82 11.16 -8.37
N GLY A 76 -1.53 10.00 -8.95
CA GLY A 76 -2.50 9.25 -9.76
C GLY A 76 -3.69 8.75 -8.95
N GLY A 77 -4.91 8.85 -9.52
CA GLY A 77 -6.15 8.50 -8.83
C GLY A 77 -6.21 7.08 -8.25
N ARG A 78 -5.54 6.11 -8.90
CA ARG A 78 -5.45 4.72 -8.38
C ARG A 78 -4.76 4.65 -7.02
N TYR A 79 -3.59 5.29 -6.89
CA TYR A 79 -2.83 5.29 -5.64
C TYR A 79 -3.58 6.04 -4.53
N GLN A 80 -4.12 7.21 -4.87
CA GLN A 80 -4.89 8.02 -3.91
C GLN A 80 -6.14 7.29 -3.41
N ASN A 81 -6.84 6.54 -4.27
CA ASN A 81 -7.99 5.74 -3.86
C ASN A 81 -7.58 4.64 -2.86
N CYS A 82 -6.50 3.90 -3.13
CA CYS A 82 -6.00 2.87 -2.21
C CYS A 82 -5.57 3.46 -0.85
N LEU A 83 -4.77 4.52 -0.86
CA LEU A 83 -4.27 5.17 0.35
C LEU A 83 -5.39 5.78 1.19
N ARG A 84 -6.38 6.41 0.57
CA ARG A 84 -7.55 6.96 1.26
C ARG A 84 -8.36 5.85 1.94
N GLU A 85 -8.66 4.78 1.21
CA GLU A 85 -9.51 3.70 1.74
C GLU A 85 -8.81 2.90 2.86
N ILE A 86 -7.50 2.68 2.77
CA ILE A 86 -6.76 1.99 3.85
C ILE A 86 -6.63 2.88 5.09
N ARG A 87 -6.35 4.19 4.95
CA ARG A 87 -6.33 5.15 6.07
C ARG A 87 -7.69 5.21 6.77
N LYS A 88 -8.79 5.27 6.01
CA LYS A 88 -10.16 5.27 6.56
C LYS A 88 -10.48 4.04 7.42
N ARG A 89 -9.85 2.90 7.13
CA ARG A 89 -10.02 1.62 7.85
C ARG A 89 -8.95 1.38 8.91
N ALA A 90 -7.93 2.24 8.98
CA ALA A 90 -6.88 2.11 9.97
C ALA A 90 -7.45 2.28 11.38
N THR A 91 -6.84 1.57 12.33
CA THR A 91 -7.23 1.55 13.73
C THR A 91 -6.06 1.97 14.60
N ASP A 92 -6.27 2.01 15.91
CA ASP A 92 -5.18 2.22 16.87
C ASP A 92 -4.11 1.13 16.70
N VAL A 93 -2.85 1.52 16.79
CA VAL A 93 -1.68 0.62 16.75
C VAL A 93 -0.79 0.93 17.94
N GLU A 94 -0.46 -0.11 18.70
CA GLU A 94 0.54 -0.06 19.76
C GLU A 94 1.66 -1.06 19.47
N ASP A 95 2.88 -0.56 19.38
CA ASP A 95 4.10 -1.36 19.32
C ASP A 95 4.95 -1.01 20.55
N LYS A 96 4.78 -1.84 21.59
CA LYS A 96 5.47 -1.67 22.88
C LYS A 96 6.98 -1.83 22.77
N GLY A 97 7.46 -2.61 21.80
CA GLY A 97 8.90 -2.83 21.61
C GLY A 97 9.62 -1.57 21.13
N ASN A 98 8.95 -0.80 20.28
CA ASN A 98 9.50 0.43 19.69
C ASN A 98 8.94 1.72 20.32
N GLY A 99 8.08 1.60 21.35
CA GLY A 99 7.43 2.74 21.99
C GLY A 99 6.49 3.53 21.05
N ILE A 100 5.94 2.87 20.04
CA ILE A 100 5.10 3.52 19.02
C ILE A 100 3.63 3.36 19.41
N ARG A 101 2.92 4.48 19.42
CA ARG A 101 1.47 4.53 19.57
C ARG A 101 0.90 5.44 18.50
N ILE A 102 0.00 4.90 17.69
CA ILE A 102 -0.70 5.63 16.62
C ILE A 102 -2.19 5.48 16.91
N ALA A 103 -2.88 6.58 17.19
CA ALA A 103 -4.33 6.59 17.31
C ALA A 103 -4.96 6.62 15.92
N LYS A 104 -6.22 6.18 15.83
CA LYS A 104 -7.00 6.17 14.58
C LYS A 104 -6.97 7.51 13.83
N ASN A 105 -7.05 8.63 14.54
CA ASN A 105 -7.08 9.96 13.93
C ASN A 105 -5.70 10.45 13.48
N ASP A 106 -4.62 9.87 13.99
CA ASP A 106 -3.25 10.26 13.61
C ASP A 106 -2.94 9.85 12.15
N TRP A 107 -3.60 8.81 11.64
CA TRP A 107 -3.39 8.30 10.28
C TRP A 107 -3.70 9.31 9.18
N GLU A 108 -4.52 10.33 9.46
CA GLU A 108 -4.82 11.42 8.52
C GLU A 108 -3.64 12.37 8.33
N ASN A 109 -2.80 12.51 9.37
CA ASN A 109 -1.65 13.42 9.37
C ASN A 109 -0.32 12.69 9.17
N LEU A 110 -0.32 11.35 9.20
CA LEU A 110 0.86 10.55 8.98
C LEU A 110 1.06 10.24 7.49
N HIS A 111 2.31 10.37 7.06
CA HIS A 111 2.73 10.08 5.70
C HIS A 111 3.39 8.71 5.59
N VAL A 112 3.25 8.08 4.42
CA VAL A 112 3.81 6.76 4.13
C VAL A 112 4.88 6.82 3.05
N HIS A 113 5.98 6.12 3.30
CA HIS A 113 7.01 5.85 2.31
C HIS A 113 6.93 4.38 1.89
N ILE A 114 6.79 4.13 0.60
CA ILE A 114 6.54 2.80 0.03
C ILE A 114 7.69 2.44 -0.90
N ALA A 115 8.40 1.35 -0.66
CA ALA A 115 9.42 0.83 -1.56
C ALA A 115 8.98 -0.55 -2.06
N SER A 116 8.96 -0.73 -3.38
CA SER A 116 8.51 -1.97 -4.02
C SER A 116 9.52 -2.44 -5.07
N TYR A 117 9.74 -3.75 -5.12
CA TYR A 117 10.62 -4.40 -6.09
C TYR A 117 10.03 -5.72 -6.59
N ASN A 118 10.30 -6.04 -7.86
CA ASN A 118 9.83 -7.26 -8.54
C ASN A 118 10.90 -7.88 -9.43
#